data_AF-A0A5E4L991-F1
#
_entry.id   AF-A0A5E4L991-F1
#
_cell.length_a   1.000
_cell.length_b   1.000
_cell.length_c   1.000
_cell.angle_alpha   90.00
_cell.angle_beta   90.00
_cell.angle_gamma   90.00
#
_symmetry.space_group_name_H-M   'P 1'
#
loop_
_entity.id
_entity.type
_entity.pdbx_description
1 polymer ?
#
loop_
_entity_poly.entity_id
_entity_poly.type
_entity_poly.pdbx_seq_one_letter_code
_entity_poly.pdbx_strand_id
1 'polypeptide(L)' 'MITIDHSGCILCSGCAAVCPTGAIEWVGTRMKTYPEKCIDCGTCVKGCPANVIELFKGIKDVKDLPAEARKRL' A
#
# COMPACT_ATOMS: atom_id res chain seq x y z
N MET A 1 -4.07 0.86 7.50
CA MET A 1 -3.15 0.17 6.57
C MET A 1 -3.41 0.60 5.13
N ILE A 2 -2.57 0.20 4.17
CA ILE A 2 -2.79 0.47 2.74
C ILE A 2 -2.92 -0.83 1.94
N THR A 3 -3.41 -0.70 0.71
CA THR A 3 -3.32 -1.73 -0.32
C THR A 3 -2.63 -1.18 -1.58
N ILE A 4 -2.13 -2.08 -2.43
CA ILE A 4 -1.50 -1.73 -3.70
C ILE A 4 -2.12 -2.62 -4.78
N ASP A 5 -2.71 -2.02 -5.82
CA ASP A 5 -3.12 -2.75 -7.02
C ASP A 5 -1.84 -3.12 -7.82
N HIS A 6 -1.47 -4.40 -7.75
CA HIS A 6 -0.27 -4.90 -8.39
C HIS A 6 -0.35 -4.92 -9.92
N SER A 7 -1.55 -4.86 -10.51
CA SER A 7 -1.72 -4.85 -11.97
C SER A 7 -1.33 -3.49 -12.59
N GLY A 8 -1.52 -2.39 -11.85
CA GLY A 8 -1.11 -1.06 -12.29
C GLY A 8 0.21 -0.57 -11.67
N CYS A 9 0.82 -1.34 -10.77
CA CYS A 9 2.06 -0.96 -10.12
C CYS A 9 3.24 -1.01 -11.11
N ILE A 10 3.86 0.14 -11.37
CA ILE A 10 5.02 0.28 -12.27
C ILE A 10 6.38 0.04 -11.59
N LEU A 11 6.39 -0.45 -10.34
CA LEU A 11 7.60 -0.71 -9.55
C LEU A 11 8.59 0.47 -9.48
N CYS A 12 8.11 1.71 -9.42
CA CYS A 12 8.96 2.90 -9.34
C CYS A 12 9.59 3.14 -7.95
N SER A 13 9.22 2.35 -6.93
CA SER A 13 9.64 2.49 -5.52
C SER A 13 9.27 3.78 -4.77
N GLY A 14 8.60 4.74 -5.42
CA GLY A 14 8.30 6.05 -4.82
C GLY A 14 7.52 5.96 -3.49
N CYS A 15 6.59 5.02 -3.37
CA CYS A 15 5.82 4.80 -2.14
C CYS A 15 6.69 4.31 -0.97
N ALA A 16 7.70 3.47 -1.23
CA ALA A 16 8.66 3.03 -0.22
C ALA A 16 9.56 4.18 0.22
N ALA A 17 10.04 5.01 -0.72
CA ALA A 17 10.91 6.14 -0.44
C ALA A 17 10.24 7.21 0.46
N VAL A 18 8.93 7.42 0.32
CA VAL A 18 8.18 8.43 1.11
C VAL A 18 7.53 7.86 2.38
N CYS A 19 7.68 6.57 2.67
CA CYS A 19 7.06 5.95 3.82
C CYS A 19 7.91 6.20 5.09
N PRO A 20 7.44 7.01 6.05
CA PRO A 20 8.26 7.38 7.21
C PRO A 20 8.50 6.22 8.18
N THR A 21 7.69 5.15 8.11
CA THR A 21 7.75 4.01 9.04
C THR A 21 8.28 2.73 8.40
N GLY A 22 8.66 2.77 7.12
CA GLY A 22 9.07 1.56 6.40
C GLY A 22 7.97 0.51 6.28
N ALA A 23 6.70 0.95 6.21
CA ALA A 23 5.55 0.07 6.03
C ALA A 23 5.42 -0.50 4.60
N ILE A 24 6.29 -0.09 3.67
CA ILE A 24 6.31 -0.53 2.28
C ILE A 24 7.75 -0.77 1.87
N GLU A 25 8.04 -1.94 1.33
CA GLU A 25 9.37 -2.31 0.83
C GLU A 25 9.28 -2.93 -0.56
N TRP A 26 10.30 -2.76 -1.38
CA TRP A 26 10.44 -3.54 -2.60
C TRP A 26 10.97 -4.93 -2.23
N VAL A 27 10.22 -5.98 -2.54
CA VAL A 27 10.67 -7.37 -2.35
C VAL A 27 10.52 -8.15 -3.65
N GLY A 28 11.66 -8.43 -4.31
CA GLY A 28 11.71 -9.19 -5.56
C GLY A 28 11.01 -8.47 -6.71
N THR A 29 9.83 -8.92 -7.10
CA THR A 29 9.05 -8.40 -8.23
C THR A 29 7.82 -7.60 -7.80
N ARG A 30 7.66 -7.30 -6.51
CA ARG A 30 6.49 -6.59 -5.98
C ARG A 30 6.82 -5.68 -4.82
N MET A 31 5.94 -4.71 -4.58
CA MET A 31 5.93 -3.95 -3.33
C MET A 31 5.26 -4.80 -2.25
N LYS A 32 5.94 -5.02 -1.12
CA LYS A 32 5.39 -5.68 0.06
C LYS A 32 4.97 -4.64 1.07
N THR A 33 3.79 -4.79 1.65
CA THR A 33 3.27 -3.93 2.71
C THR A 33 3.33 -4.61 4.07
N TYR A 34 3.59 -3.83 5.10
CA TYR A 34 3.63 -4.24 6.51
C TYR A 34 2.56 -3.44 7.28
N PRO A 35 1.31 -3.94 7.33
CA PRO A 35 0.18 -3.23 7.96
C PRO A 35 0.47 -2.80 9.40
N GLU A 36 1.23 -3.59 10.15
CA GLU A 36 1.63 -3.35 11.53
C GLU A 36 2.54 -2.12 11.71
N LYS A 37 3.26 -1.71 10.66
CA LYS A 37 4.09 -0.49 10.66
C LYS A 37 3.36 0.74 10.12
N CYS A 38 2.17 0.56 9.53
CA CYS A 38 1.45 1.64 8.87
C CYS A 38 0.75 2.54 9.89
N ILE A 39 1.04 3.84 9.86
CA ILE A 39 0.45 4.86 10.75
C ILE A 39 -0.66 5.69 10.06
N ASP A 40 -1.18 5.20 8.94
CA ASP A 40 -2.25 5.85 8.17
C ASP A 40 -1.98 7.32 7.74
N CYS A 41 -0.72 7.68 7.53
CA CYS A 41 -0.32 9.05 7.15
C CYS A 41 -0.66 9.41 5.69
N GLY A 42 -0.81 8.43 4.80
CA GLY A 42 -1.20 8.64 3.39
C GLY A 42 -0.14 9.26 2.48
N THR A 43 1.13 9.38 2.90
CA THR A 43 2.20 9.91 2.04
C THR A 43 2.45 9.04 0.81
N CYS A 44 2.38 7.71 0.96
CA CYS A 44 2.50 6.76 -0.14
C CYS A 44 1.40 6.90 -1.20
N VAL A 45 0.17 7.22 -0.80
CA VAL A 45 -0.95 7.48 -1.73
C VAL A 45 -0.62 8.68 -2.60
N LYS A 46 -0.19 9.79 -1.99
CA LYS A 46 0.21 11.01 -2.72
C LYS A 46 1.46 10.81 -3.57
N GLY A 47 2.39 9.97 -3.11
CA GLY A 47 3.65 9.69 -3.79
C GLY A 47 3.57 8.64 -4.89
N CYS A 48 2.41 8.02 -5.12
CA CYS A 48 2.25 7.00 -6.15
C CYS A 48 1.89 7.65 -7.51
N PRO A 49 2.82 7.73 -8.48
CA PRO A 49 2.52 8.33 -9.78
C PRO A 49 1.50 7.53 -10.61
N ALA A 50 1.35 6.23 -10.31
CA ALA A 50 0.38 5.36 -10.97
C ALA A 50 -1.03 5.40 -10.34
N ASN A 51 -1.19 6.07 -9.19
CA ASN A 51 -2.46 6.16 -8.45
C ASN A 51 -3.08 4.79 -8.10
N VAL A 52 -2.25 3.82 -7.74
CA VAL A 52 -2.66 2.41 -7.45
C VAL A 52 -2.64 2.05 -5.96
N ILE A 53 -2.61 3.05 -5.06
CA ILE A 53 -2.54 2.83 -3.61
C ILE A 53 -3.78 3.39 -2.94
N GLU A 54 -4.46 2.58 -2.14
CA GLU A 54 -5.61 2.98 -1.33
C GLU A 54 -5.25 2.93 0.17
N LEU A 55 -5.80 3.87 0.94
CA LEU A 55 -5.60 3.97 2.39
C LEU A 55 -6.88 3.58 3.14
N PHE A 56 -6.76 2.64 4.07
CA PHE A 56 -7.85 2.15 4.91
C PHE A 56 -7.57 2.43 6.38
N LYS A 57 -8.41 3.26 7.00
CA LYS A 57 -8.31 3.62 8.41
C LYS A 57 -9.04 2.60 9.29
N GLY A 58 -8.42 2.25 10.41
CA GLY A 58 -9.03 1.35 11.41
C GLY A 58 -9.11 -0.13 10.98
N ILE A 59 -8.54 -0.49 9.83
CA ILE A 59 -8.45 -1.87 9.35
C ILE A 59 -7.06 -2.42 9.67
N LYS A 60 -7.02 -3.59 10.31
CA LYS A 60 -5.77 -4.23 10.77
C LYS A 60 -5.31 -5.37 9.86
N ASP A 61 -6.23 -6.10 9.25
CA ASP A 61 -5.92 -7.17 8.31
C ASP A 61 -6.64 -7.01 6.98
N VAL A 62 -6.03 -7.54 5.91
CA VAL A 62 -6.69 -7.68 4.61
C VAL A 62 -8.01 -8.44 4.76
N LYS A 63 -8.08 -9.38 5.72
CA LYS A 63 -9.27 -10.17 6.02
C LYS A 63 -10.45 -9.39 6.63
N ASP A 64 -10.25 -8.11 6.93
CA ASP A 64 -11.27 -7.21 7.49
C ASP A 64 -11.72 -6.14 6.48
N LEU A 65 -11.11 -6.07 5.29
CA LEU A 65 -11.52 -5.17 4.21
C LEU A 65 -12.92 -5.51 3.68
N PRO A 66 -13.73 -4.53 3.26
CA PRO A 66 -14.95 -4.80 2.49
C PRO A 66 -14.65 -5.69 1.29
N ALA A 67 -15.58 -6.58 0.92
CA ALA A 67 -15.35 -7.60 -0.11
C ALA A 67 -14.99 -6.97 -1.47
N GLU A 68 -15.59 -5.83 -1.77
CA GLU A 68 -15.35 -5.00 -2.95
C GLU A 68 -13.91 -4.48 -3.03
N ALA A 69 -13.27 -4.16 -1.89
CA ALA A 69 -11.93 -3.61 -1.83
C ALA A 69 -10.82 -4.67 -2.01
N ARG A 70 -11.15 -5.96 -1.87
CA ARG A 70 -10.17 -7.06 -2.02
C ARG A 70 -10.07 -7.64 -3.41
N LYS A 71 -10.99 -7.29 -4.32
CA LYS A 71 -11.13 -7.94 -5.62
C LYS A 71 -9.91 -7.74 -6.55
N ARG A 72 -8.99 -6.84 -6.21
CA ARG A 72 -7.85 -6.39 -7.03
C ARG A 72 -6.50 -6.46 -6.29
N LEU A 73 -6.43 -7.21 -5.19
CA LEU A 73 -5.23 -7.37 -4.37
C LEU A 73 -4.42 -8.60 -4.78
#